data_AF-A0A2M7KJ74-F1
#
_entry.id   AF-A0A2M7KJ74-F1
#
_cell.length_a   1.000
_cell.length_b   1.000
_cell.length_c   1.000
_cell.angle_alpha   90.00
_cell.angle_beta   90.00
_cell.angle_gamma   90.00
#
_symmetry.space_group_name_H-M   'P 1'
#
loop_
_entity.id
_entity.type
_entity.pdbx_description
1 polymer ?
#
loop_
_entity_poly.entity_id
_entity_poly.type
_entity_poly.pdbx_seq_one_letter_code
_entity_poly.pdbx_strand_id
1 'polypeptide(L)'
;MPGRTAKRDPIPEDFGTLEAFWDFWDSHSLADYEDHLRPVECQVNLLRRSRMVPVEPGLLGEVAAYARTRGVSCETLVNLWLREAVSARPRKDALGEHRGSTWTAEVAAG
;
A
#
# COMPACT_ATOMS: atom_id res chain seq x y z
N MET A 1 -11.15 -16.55 25.60
CA MET A 1 -10.22 -17.66 25.92
C MET A 1 -9.82 -17.49 27.37
N PRO A 2 -9.91 -18.50 28.25
CA PRO A 2 -9.48 -18.35 29.64
C PRO A 2 -7.96 -18.19 29.68
N GLY A 3 -7.49 -17.11 30.31
CA GLY A 3 -6.08 -16.74 30.37
C GLY A 3 -5.23 -17.83 31.03
N ARG A 4 -4.16 -18.22 30.35
CA ARG A 4 -3.17 -19.17 30.86
C ARG A 4 -2.41 -18.47 31.99
N THR A 5 -2.77 -18.75 33.24
CA THR A 5 -2.10 -18.23 34.43
C THR A 5 -0.76 -18.92 34.62
N ALA A 6 0.21 -18.60 33.75
CA ALA A 6 1.62 -18.76 34.07
C ALA A 6 2.03 -17.57 34.95
N LYS A 7 2.91 -17.80 35.93
CA LYS A 7 3.49 -16.77 36.79
C LYS A 7 4.29 -15.81 35.88
N ARG A 8 3.76 -14.61 35.62
CA ARG A 8 4.37 -13.57 34.78
C ARG A 8 5.14 -12.59 35.67
N ASP A 9 6.27 -12.09 35.19
CA ASP A 9 7.02 -11.06 35.90
C ASP A 9 6.21 -9.74 35.87
N PRO A 10 6.17 -8.95 36.95
CA PRO A 10 5.45 -7.69 36.94
C PRO A 10 6.14 -6.69 36.00
N ILE A 11 5.36 -5.89 35.28
CA ILE A 11 5.90 -4.79 34.49
C ILE A 11 6.52 -3.76 35.45
N PRO A 12 7.80 -3.39 35.28
CA PRO A 12 8.42 -2.32 36.08
C PRO A 12 7.68 -0.98 35.94
N GLU A 13 7.55 -0.24 37.04
CA GLU A 13 7.00 1.14 37.00
C GLU A 13 7.91 2.09 36.22
N ASP A 14 9.22 1.85 36.26
CA ASP A 14 10.24 2.54 35.49
C ASP A 14 11.32 1.53 35.07
N PHE A 15 11.71 1.58 33.79
CA PHE A 15 12.78 0.74 33.24
C PHE A 15 14.16 1.37 33.43
N GLY A 16 14.23 2.68 33.73
CA GLY A 16 15.46 3.45 33.93
C GLY A 16 16.24 3.72 32.65
N THR A 17 16.36 2.73 31.75
CA THR A 17 17.01 2.86 30.44
C THR A 17 16.18 2.25 29.32
N LEU A 18 16.46 2.66 28.09
CA LEU A 18 15.81 2.11 26.90
C LEU A 18 16.24 0.65 26.69
N GLU A 19 17.51 0.32 26.93
CA GLU A 19 18.05 -1.04 26.82
C GLU A 19 17.31 -2.01 27.74
N ALA A 20 17.06 -1.62 29.00
CA ALA A 20 16.32 -2.44 29.95
C ALA A 20 14.85 -2.65 29.53
N PHE A 21 14.24 -1.65 28.86
CA PHE A 21 12.90 -1.80 28.28
C PHE A 21 12.88 -2.84 27.16
N TRP A 22 13.87 -2.82 26.26
CA TRP A 22 13.99 -3.81 25.18
C TRP A 22 14.26 -5.21 25.72
N ASP A 23 15.24 -5.37 26.61
CA ASP A 23 15.62 -6.66 27.20
C ASP A 23 14.42 -7.36 27.87
N PHE A 24 13.55 -6.57 28.52
CA PHE A 24 12.31 -7.10 29.09
C PHE A 24 11.38 -7.62 27.99
N TRP A 25 11.05 -6.81 26.97
CA TRP A 25 10.09 -7.20 25.94
C TRP A 25 10.63 -8.23 24.92
N ASP A 26 11.93 -8.44 24.84
CA ASP A 26 12.52 -9.53 24.03
C ASP A 26 12.12 -10.92 24.55
N SER A 27 11.83 -11.04 25.85
CA SER A 27 11.43 -12.30 26.49
C SER A 27 9.95 -12.35 26.89
N HIS A 28 9.24 -11.22 26.81
CA HIS A 28 7.85 -11.08 27.25
C HIS A 28 6.91 -10.77 26.09
N SER A 29 5.75 -11.42 26.05
CA SER A 29 4.71 -11.11 25.06
C SER A 29 3.75 -10.07 25.59
N LEU A 30 3.37 -9.08 24.77
CA LEU A 30 2.34 -8.10 25.13
C LEU A 30 0.98 -8.76 25.41
N ALA A 31 0.68 -9.88 24.74
CA ALA A 31 -0.55 -10.66 24.97
C ALA A 31 -0.61 -11.27 26.38
N ASP A 32 0.53 -11.36 27.07
CA ASP A 32 0.57 -11.80 28.46
C ASP A 32 0.19 -10.68 29.45
N TYR A 33 -0.04 -9.45 29.00
CA TYR A 33 -0.37 -8.32 29.87
C TYR A 33 -1.66 -7.63 29.44
N GLU A 34 -2.61 -8.35 28.82
CA GLU A 34 -3.90 -7.81 28.35
C GLU A 34 -4.65 -7.01 29.43
N ASP A 35 -4.57 -7.42 30.70
CA ASP A 35 -5.20 -6.74 31.83
C ASP A 35 -4.64 -5.32 32.08
N HIS A 36 -3.44 -5.03 31.60
CA HIS A 36 -2.79 -3.72 31.66
C HIS A 36 -3.05 -2.87 30.41
N LEU A 37 -3.72 -3.44 29.40
CA LEU A 37 -3.96 -2.76 28.13
C LEU A 37 -5.39 -2.21 28.07
N ARG A 38 -5.53 -1.08 27.39
CA ARG A 38 -6.83 -0.53 27.05
C ARG A 38 -7.30 -1.12 25.72
N PRO A 39 -8.59 -1.49 25.57
CA PRO A 39 -9.11 -1.94 24.29
C PRO A 39 -9.05 -0.80 23.26
N VAL A 40 -8.62 -1.11 22.04
CA VAL A 40 -8.56 -0.19 20.91
C VAL A 40 -9.22 -0.85 19.70
N GLU A 41 -10.08 -0.12 19.00
CA GLU A 41 -10.62 -0.58 17.72
C GLU A 41 -9.55 -0.49 16.63
N CYS A 42 -9.18 -1.63 16.05
CA CYS A 42 -8.28 -1.71 14.90
C CYS A 42 -9.04 -2.30 13.71
N GLN A 43 -9.11 -1.53 12.61
CA GLN A 43 -9.67 -2.01 11.35
C GLN A 43 -8.53 -2.41 10.41
N VAL A 44 -8.35 -3.72 10.21
CA VAL A 44 -7.40 -4.25 9.23
C VAL A 44 -8.17 -4.68 7.98
N ASN A 45 -7.98 -3.97 6.87
CA ASN A 45 -8.60 -4.34 5.59
C ASN A 45 -7.69 -5.29 4.80
N LEU A 46 -7.80 -6.59 5.07
CA LEU A 46 -7.06 -7.65 4.38
C LEU A 46 -7.52 -7.89 2.93
N LEU A 47 -8.66 -7.32 2.51
CA LEU A 47 -9.23 -7.51 1.18
C LEU A 47 -8.81 -6.43 0.17
N ARG A 48 -8.11 -5.38 0.62
CA ARG A 48 -7.64 -4.30 -0.28
C ARG A 48 -6.49 -4.81 -1.14
N ARG A 49 -6.78 -5.21 -2.39
CA ARG A 49 -5.74 -5.50 -3.39
C ARG A 49 -5.05 -4.20 -3.81
N SER A 50 -3.95 -3.85 -3.14
CA SER A 50 -3.05 -2.77 -3.59
C SER A 50 -2.09 -3.32 -4.64
N ARG A 51 -1.99 -2.63 -5.79
CA ARG A 51 -0.90 -2.82 -6.76
C ARG A 51 0.24 -1.90 -6.34
N MET A 52 1.43 -2.46 -6.12
CA MET A 52 2.62 -1.66 -5.80
C MET A 52 3.45 -1.47 -7.06
N VAL A 53 3.87 -0.23 -7.30
CA VAL A 53 4.84 0.12 -8.34
C VAL A 53 6.05 0.69 -7.61
N PRO A 54 7.24 0.09 -7.73
CA PRO A 54 8.45 0.67 -7.15
C PRO A 54 8.74 2.02 -7.80
N VAL A 55 9.06 3.01 -6.99
CA VAL A 55 9.45 4.36 -7.42
C VAL A 55 10.86 4.63 -6.91
N GLU A 56 11.67 5.30 -7.72
CA GLU A 56 13.02 5.68 -7.33
C GLU A 56 12.98 6.56 -6.06
N PRO A 57 13.84 6.32 -5.06
CA PRO A 57 13.78 7.01 -3.76
C PRO A 57 13.84 8.55 -3.84
N GLY A 58 14.71 9.10 -4.67
CA GLY A 58 14.85 10.54 -4.87
C GLY A 58 13.57 11.16 -5.43
N LEU A 59 13.04 10.58 -6.50
CA LEU A 59 11.76 10.96 -7.08
C LEU A 59 10.63 10.88 -6.06
N LEU A 60 10.52 9.78 -5.32
CA LEU A 60 9.49 9.64 -4.28
C LEU A 60 9.62 10.74 -3.21
N GLY A 61 10.85 11.11 -2.84
CA GLY A 61 11.13 12.23 -1.93
C GLY A 61 10.61 13.57 -2.44
N GLU A 62 10.86 13.87 -3.71
CA GLU A 62 10.36 15.09 -4.37
C GLU A 62 8.83 15.11 -4.44
N VAL A 63 8.22 14.00 -4.86
CA VAL A 63 6.76 13.87 -4.93
C VAL A 63 6.13 14.02 -3.55
N ALA A 64 6.71 13.41 -2.52
CA ALA A 64 6.20 13.53 -1.15
C ALA A 64 6.33 14.96 -0.62
N ALA A 65 7.43 15.67 -0.93
CA ALA A 65 7.57 17.08 -0.58
C ALA A 65 6.50 17.94 -1.26
N TYR A 66 6.23 17.70 -2.54
CA TYR A 66 5.20 18.41 -3.29
C TYR A 66 3.78 18.10 -2.78
N ALA A 67 3.50 16.85 -2.42
CA ALA A 67 2.21 16.47 -1.86
C ALA A 67 1.93 17.21 -0.53
N ARG A 68 2.96 17.35 0.32
CA ARG A 68 2.88 18.09 1.58
C ARG A 68 2.55 19.57 1.37
N THR A 69 3.19 20.24 0.41
CA THR A 69 2.89 21.67 0.13
C THR A 69 1.47 21.88 -0.38
N ARG A 70 0.86 20.84 -0.96
CA ARG A 70 -0.52 20.81 -1.46
C ARG A 70 -1.54 20.31 -0.44
N GLY A 71 -1.12 19.87 0.76
CA GLY A 71 -2.01 19.33 1.80
C GLY A 71 -2.65 17.98 1.44
N VAL A 72 -2.04 17.20 0.54
CA VAL A 72 -2.55 15.89 0.11
C VAL A 72 -1.55 14.78 0.36
N SER A 73 -2.01 13.52 0.36
CA SER A 73 -1.11 12.37 0.47
C SER A 73 -0.30 12.17 -0.82
N CYS A 74 0.88 11.53 -0.69
CA CYS A 74 1.68 11.13 -1.84
C CYS A 74 0.89 10.19 -2.78
N GLU A 75 0.10 9.25 -2.23
CA GLU A 75 -0.78 8.35 -3.01
C GLU A 75 -1.82 9.15 -3.81
N THR A 76 -2.44 10.16 -3.20
CA THR A 76 -3.43 11.02 -3.87
C THR A 76 -2.80 11.77 -5.04
N LEU A 77 -1.64 12.40 -4.81
CA LEU A 77 -0.95 13.17 -5.83
C LEU A 77 -0.51 12.29 -7.00
N VAL A 78 0.11 11.14 -6.73
CA VAL A 78 0.53 10.19 -7.77
C VAL A 78 -0.67 9.72 -8.59
N ASN A 79 -1.77 9.37 -7.93
CA ASN A 79 -2.99 8.95 -8.64
C ASN A 79 -3.57 10.05 -9.53
N LEU A 80 -3.51 11.32 -9.10
CA LEU A 80 -3.97 12.45 -9.89
C LEU A 80 -3.12 12.62 -11.16
N TRP A 81 -1.80 12.66 -11.02
CA TRP A 81 -0.89 12.77 -12.16
C TRP A 81 -0.98 11.60 -13.12
N LEU A 82 -1.13 10.36 -12.62
CA LEU A 82 -1.32 9.20 -13.49
C LEU A 82 -2.61 9.29 -14.30
N ARG A 83 -3.70 9.79 -13.71
CA ARG A 83 -4.97 10.02 -14.44
C ARG A 83 -4.79 11.06 -15.53
N GLU A 84 -4.18 12.20 -15.19
CA GLU A 84 -3.90 13.28 -16.15
C GLU A 84 -3.03 12.79 -17.32
N ALA A 85 -1.95 12.06 -17.03
CA ALA A 85 -1.04 11.52 -18.02
C ALA A 85 -1.72 10.52 -18.97
N VAL A 86 -2.60 9.66 -18.45
CA VAL A 86 -3.35 8.69 -19.28
C VAL A 86 -4.40 9.40 -20.12
N SER A 87 -5.11 10.38 -19.56
CA SER A 87 -6.15 11.14 -20.27
C SER A 87 -5.60 12.05 -21.38
N ALA A 88 -4.40 12.59 -21.21
CA ALA A 88 -3.75 13.44 -22.22
C ALA A 88 -3.24 12.66 -23.45
N ARG A 89 -3.27 11.32 -23.41
CA ARG A 89 -2.74 10.48 -24.49
C ARG A 89 -3.78 10.35 -25.62
N PRO A 90 -3.43 10.62 -26.88
CA PRO A 90 -4.34 10.35 -28.00
C PRO A 90 -4.63 8.84 -28.08
N ARG A 91 -5.92 8.48 -28.07
CA ARG A 91 -6.40 7.10 -28.26
C ARG A 91 -5.96 6.59 -29.64
N LYS A 92 -5.11 5.56 -29.68
CA LYS A 92 -4.68 4.90 -30.94
C LYS A 92 -5.83 4.19 -31.67
N ASP A 93 -6.91 3.95 -30.95
CA ASP A 93 -8.11 3.22 -31.35
C ASP A 93 -9.13 4.07 -32.12
N ALA A 94 -8.87 5.37 -32.34
CA ALA A 94 -9.72 6.23 -33.18
C ALA A 94 -9.30 6.28 -34.68
N LEU A 95 -8.22 5.60 -35.07
CA LEU A 95 -7.65 5.67 -36.43
C LEU A 95 -7.45 4.30 -37.10
N GLY A 96 -8.18 3.27 -36.66
CA GLY A 96 -7.99 1.90 -37.13
C GLY A 96 -9.27 1.13 -37.37
N GLU A 97 -10.23 1.71 -38.08
CA GLU A 97 -11.28 0.93 -38.74
C GLU A 97 -11.69 1.67 -40.02
N HIS A 98 -11.88 0.93 -41.10
CA HIS A 98 -12.01 1.38 -42.50
C HIS A 98 -10.69 1.59 -43.26
N ARG A 99 -10.18 0.50 -43.82
CA ARG A 99 -10.06 0.34 -45.28
C ARG A 99 -9.76 -1.11 -45.64
N GLY A 100 -10.64 -1.71 -46.45
CA GLY A 100 -10.19 -2.69 -47.45
C GLY A 100 -10.75 -4.10 -47.38
N SER A 101 -12.06 -4.27 -47.19
CA SER A 101 -12.75 -5.45 -47.74
C SER A 101 -12.73 -5.39 -49.27
N THR A 102 -11.76 -6.04 -49.90
CA THR A 102 -11.92 -6.63 -51.24
C THR A 102 -11.25 -8.00 -51.24
N TRP A 103 -12.09 -9.02 -51.09
CA TRP A 103 -11.80 -10.40 -51.43
C TRP A 103 -11.32 -10.47 -52.89
N THR A 104 -10.11 -10.95 -53.15
CA THR A 104 -9.77 -11.54 -54.46
C THR A 104 -9.86 -13.06 -54.32
N ALA A 105 -11.06 -13.60 -54.52
CA ALA A 105 -11.19 -14.95 -55.01
C ALA A 105 -11.77 -14.87 -56.41
N GLU A 106 -10.89 -14.94 -57.42
CA GLU A 106 -11.19 -15.58 -58.70
C GLU A 106 -9.90 -15.71 -59.51
N VAL A 107 -9.12 -16.76 -59.23
CA VAL A 107 -8.24 -17.40 -60.21
C VAL A 107 -8.56 -18.88 -60.18
N ALA A 108 -9.75 -19.23 -60.66
CA ALA A 108 -10.17 -20.60 -60.96
C ALA A 108 -11.34 -20.63 -61.96
N ALA A 109 -11.09 -20.13 -63.17
CA ALA A 109 -11.73 -20.54 -64.43
C ALA A 109 -10.74 -20.07 -65.51
N GLY A 110 -10.13 -20.94 -66.30
CA GLY A 110 -10.80 -21.84 -67.24
C GLY A 110 -10.48 -21.30 -68.62
#